data_AF-I2F205-F1
#
_entry.id   AF-I2F205-F1
#
_cell.length_a   1.000
_cell.length_b   1.000
_cell.length_c   1.000
_cell.angle_alpha   90.00
_cell.angle_beta   90.00
_cell.angle_gamma   90.00
#
_symmetry.space_group_name_H-M   'P 1'
#
loop_
_entity.id
_entity.type
_entity.pdbx_description
1 polymer ?
#
loop_
_entity_poly.entity_id
_entity_poly.type
_entity_poly.pdbx_seq_one_letter_code
_entity_poly.pdbx_strand_id
1 'polypeptide(L)'
;MKMFRYFAFVVLMAILLSGCYIKPYEENGVETKFADDDIVFILRSKADAIELLIDEKIDFSTVVVPDGYLKIVKYVNEKTLIALAKGSEINRGEEILRIEGLEEENLITLIKIWDIDDIYYESNGTDPKLLGDFTGDGQVEGFDFIPFAQSYGNALGAPGYEAIYDMSSLENPASKAFSGIWGKIFSQEGVSDGKIDGPDFIVFANNYGYANPYLGTWTFTGTIDYNSSSFGQVDATGNGTATIESLNYNFTGNVTMSFEADYEDESGNPLHSEMTTTINNVSFDFDNLVMAIDATVDDFTGSGNTYDVRLRGALKTVGDAVYAQVPSGDIYLLNPERRIGTWSGSKQ
;
A
#
# COMPACT_ATOMS: atom_id res chain seq x y z
N MET A 1 15.64 74.23 -19.33
CA MET A 1 14.33 73.89 -18.72
C MET A 1 13.48 72.90 -19.52
N LYS A 2 13.52 72.84 -20.86
CA LYS A 2 12.72 71.87 -21.64
C LYS A 2 13.20 70.42 -21.46
N MET A 3 14.52 70.17 -21.45
CA MET A 3 15.07 68.80 -21.34
C MET A 3 14.75 68.11 -19.99
N PHE A 4 14.70 68.87 -18.88
CA PHE A 4 14.37 68.35 -17.56
C PHE A 4 12.89 67.95 -17.43
N ARG A 5 11.99 68.62 -18.18
CA ARG A 5 10.56 68.25 -18.24
C ARG A 5 10.32 66.95 -18.97
N TYR A 6 11.07 66.68 -20.04
CA TYR A 6 10.97 65.40 -20.76
C TYR A 6 11.58 64.25 -19.96
N PHE A 7 12.69 64.48 -19.25
CA PHE A 7 13.29 63.45 -18.38
C PHE A 7 12.37 63.07 -17.22
N ALA A 8 11.77 64.05 -16.55
CA ALA A 8 10.79 63.79 -15.48
C ALA A 8 9.54 63.06 -16.01
N PHE A 9 9.08 63.38 -17.22
CA PHE A 9 7.92 62.71 -17.82
C PHE A 9 8.21 61.27 -18.22
N VAL A 10 9.41 60.98 -18.77
CA VAL A 10 9.82 59.61 -19.13
C VAL A 10 10.05 58.74 -17.90
N VAL A 11 10.62 59.29 -16.81
CA VAL A 11 10.76 58.55 -15.55
C VAL A 11 9.40 58.28 -14.89
N LEU A 12 8.48 59.25 -14.90
CA LEU A 12 7.13 59.06 -14.38
C LEU A 12 6.33 58.03 -15.20
N MET A 13 6.51 58.01 -16.53
CA MET A 13 5.86 57.06 -17.41
C MET A 13 6.47 55.65 -17.33
N ALA A 14 7.78 55.55 -17.06
CA ALA A 14 8.43 54.27 -16.75
C ALA A 14 7.91 53.67 -15.43
N ILE A 15 7.69 54.49 -14.39
CA ILE A 15 7.11 54.05 -13.11
C ILE A 15 5.63 53.65 -13.27
N LEU A 16 4.88 54.31 -14.16
CA LEU A 16 3.48 53.98 -14.44
C LEU A 16 3.30 52.76 -15.37
N LEU A 17 4.30 52.41 -16.18
CA LEU A 17 4.26 51.27 -17.11
C LEU A 17 4.97 50.02 -16.58
N SER A 18 5.77 50.11 -15.51
CA SER A 18 6.41 48.96 -14.85
C SER A 18 5.57 48.33 -13.73
N GLY A 19 4.28 48.65 -13.67
CA GLY A 19 3.36 48.11 -12.68
C GLY A 19 2.10 47.56 -13.34
N CYS A 20 2.22 46.44 -14.06
CA CYS A 20 1.11 45.47 -14.05
C CYS A 20 0.95 45.02 -12.60
N TYR A 21 0.19 45.80 -11.84
CA TYR A 21 -0.31 45.42 -10.54
C TYR A 21 -1.40 44.38 -10.80
N ILE A 22 -0.99 43.15 -11.10
CA ILE A 22 -1.82 41.99 -10.82
C ILE A 22 -1.89 42.01 -9.30
N LYS A 23 -3.02 42.47 -8.75
CA LYS A 23 -3.33 42.14 -7.37
C LYS A 23 -3.48 40.62 -7.38
N PRO A 24 -2.58 39.84 -6.77
CA PRO A 24 -2.94 38.46 -6.48
C PRO A 24 -4.25 38.54 -5.70
N TYR A 25 -5.28 37.88 -6.20
CA TYR A 25 -6.46 37.67 -5.39
C TYR A 25 -6.04 36.68 -4.31
N GLU A 26 -5.73 37.23 -3.13
CA GLU A 26 -5.16 36.50 -2.00
C GLU A 26 -6.27 35.78 -1.24
N GLU A 27 -6.55 34.54 -1.62
CA GLU A 27 -7.10 33.55 -0.71
C GLU A 27 -6.21 32.30 -0.66
N ASN A 28 -5.72 32.00 0.53
CA ASN A 28 -5.59 30.65 1.08
C ASN A 28 -5.00 29.57 0.15
N GLY A 29 -3.68 29.56 0.03
CA GLY A 29 -2.92 28.33 -0.26
C GLY A 29 -2.64 27.98 -1.73
N VAL A 30 -3.32 28.60 -2.70
CA VAL A 30 -3.07 28.41 -4.15
C VAL A 30 -2.83 29.76 -4.83
N GLU A 31 -1.98 29.80 -5.85
CA GLU A 31 -1.69 30.95 -6.70
C GLU A 31 -2.22 30.66 -8.11
N THR A 32 -3.02 31.56 -8.68
CA THR A 32 -3.51 31.43 -10.06
C THR A 32 -2.68 32.27 -11.02
N LYS A 33 -2.44 31.76 -12.23
CA LYS A 33 -1.77 32.46 -13.34
C LYS A 33 -2.53 32.23 -14.64
N PHE A 34 -2.63 33.27 -15.46
CA PHE A 34 -3.09 33.13 -16.83
C PHE A 34 -1.94 32.72 -17.74
N ALA A 35 -2.15 31.69 -18.54
CA ALA A 35 -1.22 31.25 -19.56
C ALA A 35 -2.01 30.82 -20.81
N ASP A 36 -1.88 31.57 -21.90
CA ASP A 36 -2.47 31.25 -23.21
C ASP A 36 -3.98 30.88 -23.17
N ASP A 37 -4.80 31.74 -22.55
CA ASP A 37 -6.25 31.57 -22.35
C ASP A 37 -6.65 30.47 -21.33
N ASP A 38 -5.69 29.90 -20.61
CA ASP A 38 -5.92 28.99 -19.49
C ASP A 38 -5.74 29.68 -18.13
N ILE A 39 -6.38 29.12 -17.10
CA ILE A 39 -6.03 29.38 -15.70
C ILE A 39 -5.24 28.20 -15.14
N VAL A 40 -4.03 28.52 -14.66
CA VAL A 40 -3.10 27.58 -14.02
C VAL A 40 -3.11 27.83 -12.52
N PHE A 41 -3.24 26.76 -11.75
CA PHE A 41 -3.26 26.76 -10.29
C PHE A 41 -1.94 26.18 -9.78
N ILE A 42 -1.25 26.93 -8.93
CA ILE A 42 0.06 26.59 -8.36
C ILE A 42 -0.04 26.56 -6.85
N LEU A 43 0.36 25.45 -6.23
CA LEU A 43 0.28 25.31 -4.78
C LEU A 43 1.28 26.23 -4.05
N ARG A 44 0.88 26.87 -2.96
CA ARG A 44 1.75 27.78 -2.16
C ARG A 44 2.25 27.17 -0.86
N SER A 45 1.72 26.03 -0.44
CA SER A 45 2.17 25.23 0.71
C SER A 45 2.51 23.80 0.29
N LYS A 46 2.85 22.93 1.23
CA LYS A 46 2.76 21.49 1.03
C LYS A 46 1.30 21.04 1.24
N ALA A 47 0.96 19.89 0.69
CA ALA A 47 -0.36 19.26 0.83
C ALA A 47 -0.26 17.77 0.48
N ASP A 48 -1.15 16.95 1.03
CA ASP A 48 -1.36 15.58 0.58
C ASP A 48 -2.55 15.47 -0.38
N ALA A 49 -3.56 16.33 -0.20
CA ALA A 49 -4.70 16.47 -1.10
C ALA A 49 -5.24 17.90 -1.12
N ILE A 50 -5.98 18.23 -2.17
CA ILE A 50 -6.55 19.56 -2.39
C ILE A 50 -7.98 19.41 -2.89
N GLU A 51 -8.90 20.21 -2.35
CA GLU A 51 -10.25 20.39 -2.87
C GLU A 51 -10.45 21.84 -3.30
N LEU A 52 -10.97 22.01 -4.51
CA LEU A 52 -11.34 23.29 -5.10
C LEU A 52 -12.83 23.27 -5.44
N LEU A 53 -13.58 24.28 -5.00
CA LEU A 53 -14.94 24.51 -5.42
C LEU A 53 -15.00 25.75 -6.30
N ILE A 54 -15.25 25.55 -7.59
CA ILE A 54 -15.32 26.59 -8.61
C ILE A 54 -16.79 26.99 -8.80
N ASP A 55 -17.08 28.29 -8.75
CA ASP A 55 -18.44 28.88 -8.84
C ASP A 55 -19.02 28.86 -10.25
N GLU A 56 -18.69 27.84 -11.03
CA GLU A 56 -19.10 27.67 -12.40
C GLU A 56 -19.12 26.18 -12.75
N LYS A 57 -19.99 25.81 -13.70
CA LYS A 57 -19.96 24.49 -14.32
C LYS A 57 -18.87 24.44 -15.38
N ILE A 58 -17.71 23.95 -14.96
CA ILE A 58 -16.58 23.66 -15.84
C ILE A 58 -16.80 22.33 -16.59
N ASP A 59 -16.59 22.33 -17.90
CA ASP A 59 -16.52 21.10 -18.69
C ASP A 59 -15.35 20.23 -18.20
N PHE A 60 -15.61 19.00 -17.80
CA PHE A 60 -14.59 18.13 -17.21
C PHE A 60 -13.43 17.83 -18.18
N SER A 61 -13.64 17.97 -19.48
CA SER A 61 -12.60 17.79 -20.50
C SER A 61 -11.57 18.92 -20.52
N THR A 62 -11.89 20.11 -20.02
CA THR A 62 -10.94 21.24 -19.93
C THR A 62 -10.10 21.22 -18.66
N VAL A 63 -10.43 20.33 -17.72
CA VAL A 63 -9.71 20.16 -16.45
C VAL A 63 -8.49 19.27 -16.68
N VAL A 64 -7.31 19.89 -16.79
CA VAL A 64 -6.02 19.22 -17.00
C VAL A 64 -5.23 19.17 -15.69
N VAL A 65 -4.67 18.01 -15.37
CA VAL A 65 -3.85 17.81 -14.16
C VAL A 65 -2.52 17.17 -14.57
N PRO A 66 -1.42 17.46 -13.85
CA PRO A 66 -0.14 16.81 -14.12
C PRO A 66 -0.19 15.29 -13.94
N ASP A 67 0.78 14.59 -14.53
CA ASP A 67 0.95 13.15 -14.35
C ASP A 67 1.10 12.77 -12.87
N GLY A 68 0.55 11.61 -12.51
CA GLY A 68 0.61 11.07 -11.16
C GLY A 68 -0.50 11.55 -10.21
N TYR A 69 -1.32 12.52 -10.63
CA TYR A 69 -2.51 12.92 -9.88
C TYR A 69 -3.70 12.02 -10.15
N LEU A 70 -4.38 11.61 -9.09
CA LEU A 70 -5.77 11.19 -9.14
C LEU A 70 -6.65 12.44 -9.07
N LYS A 71 -7.70 12.45 -9.90
CA LYS A 71 -8.61 13.59 -10.08
C LYS A 71 -10.05 13.14 -9.95
N ILE A 72 -10.81 13.83 -9.11
CA ILE A 72 -12.26 13.72 -9.01
C ILE A 72 -12.86 15.06 -9.43
N VAL A 73 -13.77 15.05 -10.42
CA VAL A 73 -14.51 16.24 -10.84
C VAL A 73 -16.00 15.97 -10.76
N LYS A 74 -16.75 16.81 -10.05
CA LYS A 74 -18.19 16.63 -9.82
C LYS A 74 -18.92 17.96 -9.86
N TYR A 75 -20.18 17.93 -10.27
CA TYR A 75 -21.07 19.08 -10.09
C TYR A 75 -21.76 19.00 -8.73
N VAL A 76 -21.70 20.09 -7.96
CA VAL A 76 -22.34 20.24 -6.65
C VAL A 76 -23.04 21.59 -6.61
N ASN A 77 -24.37 21.60 -6.54
CA ASN A 77 -25.18 22.83 -6.43
C ASN A 77 -24.81 23.92 -7.46
N GLU A 78 -24.76 23.55 -8.74
CA GLU A 78 -24.37 24.43 -9.87
C GLU A 78 -22.89 24.87 -9.90
N LYS A 79 -22.06 24.35 -8.98
CA LYS A 79 -20.60 24.56 -8.92
C LYS A 79 -19.85 23.32 -9.37
N THR A 80 -18.57 23.46 -9.71
CA THR A 80 -17.67 22.33 -9.97
C THR A 80 -16.74 22.09 -8.78
N LEU A 81 -16.83 20.92 -8.16
CA LEU A 81 -15.85 20.40 -7.22
C LEU A 81 -14.74 19.69 -7.99
N ILE A 82 -13.49 20.05 -7.71
CA ILE A 82 -12.28 19.38 -8.20
C ILE A 82 -11.49 18.93 -6.97
N ALA A 83 -11.32 17.63 -6.77
CA ALA A 83 -10.45 17.08 -5.75
C ALA A 83 -9.24 16.39 -6.38
N LEU A 84 -8.07 16.64 -5.81
CA LEU A 84 -6.77 16.20 -6.31
C LEU A 84 -5.95 15.57 -5.19
N ALA A 85 -5.37 14.40 -5.45
CA ALA A 85 -4.43 13.73 -4.57
C ALA A 85 -3.42 12.94 -5.41
N LYS A 86 -2.25 12.63 -4.86
CA LYS A 86 -1.26 11.75 -5.50
C LYS A 86 -0.56 10.90 -4.44
N GLY A 87 0.11 9.82 -4.85
CA GLY A 87 0.79 8.90 -3.91
C GLY A 87 2.05 9.44 -3.24
N SER A 88 2.23 10.76 -3.20
CA SER A 88 3.34 11.47 -2.59
C SER A 88 2.91 12.89 -2.21
N GLU A 89 3.64 13.53 -1.30
CA GLU A 89 3.39 14.92 -0.92
C GLU A 89 3.40 15.85 -2.15
N ILE A 90 2.40 16.72 -2.26
CA ILE A 90 2.33 17.80 -3.23
C ILE A 90 3.20 18.95 -2.74
N ASN A 91 4.16 19.36 -3.57
CA ASN A 91 5.16 20.31 -3.15
C ASN A 91 4.71 21.76 -3.38
N ARG A 92 5.21 22.65 -2.53
CA ARG A 92 5.08 24.09 -2.75
C ARG A 92 5.69 24.47 -4.10
N GLY A 93 4.92 25.22 -4.89
CA GLY A 93 5.30 25.71 -6.22
C GLY A 93 4.95 24.76 -7.35
N GLU A 94 4.35 23.61 -7.07
CA GLU A 94 3.88 22.65 -8.07
C GLU A 94 2.62 23.18 -8.77
N GLU A 95 2.57 23.07 -10.11
CA GLU A 95 1.33 23.22 -10.87
C GLU A 95 0.44 22.03 -10.53
N ILE A 96 -0.76 22.28 -10.01
CA ILE A 96 -1.67 21.23 -9.54
C ILE A 96 -2.85 21.03 -10.49
N LEU A 97 -3.23 22.07 -11.22
CA LEU A 97 -4.42 22.09 -12.06
C LEU A 97 -4.27 23.17 -13.12
N ARG A 98 -4.78 22.87 -14.31
CA ARG A 98 -5.02 23.81 -15.39
C ARG A 98 -6.45 23.65 -15.86
N ILE A 99 -7.16 24.76 -16.05
CA ILE A 99 -8.48 24.77 -16.67
C ILE A 99 -8.35 25.54 -17.99
N GLU A 100 -8.53 24.82 -19.09
CA GLU A 100 -8.40 25.38 -20.44
C GLU A 100 -9.60 26.26 -20.79
N GLY A 101 -9.32 27.43 -21.39
CA GLY A 101 -10.34 28.36 -21.90
C GLY A 101 -11.15 29.11 -20.84
N LEU A 102 -10.65 29.21 -19.61
CA LEU A 102 -11.30 29.93 -18.51
C LEU A 102 -10.70 31.34 -18.40
N GLU A 103 -11.49 32.37 -18.68
CA GLU A 103 -10.99 33.76 -18.77
C GLU A 103 -11.30 34.62 -17.52
N GLU A 104 -12.09 34.11 -16.56
CA GLU A 104 -12.54 34.89 -15.40
C GLU A 104 -11.66 34.74 -14.14
N GLU A 105 -11.27 35.87 -13.55
CA GLU A 105 -10.65 35.92 -12.21
C GLU A 105 -11.71 35.72 -11.11
N ASN A 106 -11.33 35.04 -10.01
CA ASN A 106 -12.11 34.90 -8.76
C ASN A 106 -13.30 33.94 -8.80
N LEU A 107 -13.17 32.84 -9.55
CA LEU A 107 -14.17 31.76 -9.58
C LEU A 107 -14.08 30.79 -8.40
N ILE A 108 -12.99 30.83 -7.63
CA ILE A 108 -12.81 29.88 -6.51
C ILE A 108 -13.66 30.36 -5.33
N THR A 109 -14.59 29.51 -4.90
CA THR A 109 -15.45 29.77 -3.73
C THR A 109 -14.98 29.07 -2.47
N LEU A 110 -14.23 27.97 -2.63
CA LEU A 110 -13.63 27.26 -1.50
C LEU A 110 -12.34 26.58 -1.96
N ILE A 111 -11.33 26.66 -1.12
CA ILE A 111 -10.12 25.84 -1.20
C ILE A 111 -9.99 25.12 0.13
N LYS A 112 -9.83 23.80 0.09
CA LYS A 112 -9.31 23.05 1.23
C LYS A 112 -7.97 22.45 0.84
N ILE A 113 -7.01 22.64 1.72
CA ILE A 113 -5.71 21.99 1.65
C ILE A 113 -5.68 20.99 2.79
N TRP A 114 -5.49 19.74 2.43
CA TRP A 114 -5.40 18.64 3.36
C TRP A 114 -3.93 18.28 3.54
N ASP A 115 -3.52 18.20 4.79
CA ASP A 115 -2.18 17.83 5.25
C ASP A 115 -2.43 16.88 6.42
N ILE A 116 -2.21 15.59 6.21
CA ILE A 116 -2.30 14.60 7.27
C ILE A 116 -0.89 14.47 7.82
N ASP A 117 -0.68 15.05 9.01
CA ASP A 117 0.53 14.75 9.76
C ASP A 117 0.61 13.22 9.91
N ASP A 118 1.74 12.65 9.50
CA ASP A 118 2.09 11.22 9.64
C ASP A 118 2.36 10.94 11.13
N ILE A 119 1.40 11.26 12.00
CA ILE A 119 1.47 11.02 13.44
C ILE A 119 1.22 9.54 13.63
N TYR A 120 2.24 8.86 14.11
CA TYR A 120 2.14 7.47 14.49
C TYR A 120 1.13 7.33 15.63
N TYR A 121 -0.05 6.80 15.32
CA TYR A 121 -0.96 6.24 16.32
C TYR A 121 -0.56 4.78 16.55
N GLU A 122 -0.35 4.40 17.82
CA GLU A 122 -0.18 2.98 18.16
C GLU A 122 -1.43 2.21 17.70
N SER A 123 -1.22 1.21 16.85
CA SER A 123 -2.26 0.37 16.29
C SER A 123 -3.10 -0.32 17.36
N ASN A 124 -4.42 -0.33 17.19
CA ASN A 124 -5.34 -1.21 17.91
C ASN A 124 -5.68 -2.50 17.12
N GLY A 125 -5.21 -2.64 15.88
CA GLY A 125 -5.49 -3.79 15.02
C GLY A 125 -4.45 -4.90 15.14
N THR A 126 -4.88 -6.15 14.97
CA THR A 126 -4.00 -7.33 14.99
C THR A 126 -3.34 -7.60 13.64
N ASP A 127 -3.99 -7.19 12.52
CA ASP A 127 -3.58 -7.58 11.16
C ASP A 127 -3.62 -6.42 10.15
N PRO A 128 -2.65 -6.35 9.22
CA PRO A 128 -2.60 -5.29 8.21
C PRO A 128 -3.66 -5.53 7.14
N LYS A 129 -4.35 -4.46 6.73
CA LYS A 129 -5.33 -4.46 5.64
C LYS A 129 -4.85 -3.57 4.49
N LEU A 130 -5.00 -3.99 3.24
CA LEU A 130 -4.77 -3.09 2.10
C LEU A 130 -5.94 -2.10 2.00
N LEU A 131 -5.79 -0.88 2.53
CA LEU A 131 -6.85 0.12 2.45
C LEU A 131 -6.98 0.65 1.01
N GLY A 132 -8.20 0.85 0.56
CA GLY A 132 -8.48 1.24 -0.83
C GLY A 132 -8.73 0.09 -1.80
N ASP A 133 -8.49 -1.17 -1.40
CA ASP A 133 -8.89 -2.36 -2.18
C ASP A 133 -10.37 -2.67 -1.86
N PHE A 134 -11.25 -1.99 -2.57
CA PHE A 134 -12.70 -2.07 -2.36
C PHE A 134 -13.32 -3.26 -3.10
N THR A 135 -12.65 -3.75 -4.13
CA THR A 135 -13.07 -4.94 -4.88
C THR A 135 -12.65 -6.25 -4.20
N GLY A 136 -11.66 -6.20 -3.30
CA GLY A 136 -11.13 -7.35 -2.57
C GLY A 136 -10.29 -8.27 -3.45
N ASP A 137 -9.72 -7.75 -4.54
CA ASP A 137 -8.85 -8.52 -5.44
C ASP A 137 -7.38 -8.46 -5.04
N GLY A 138 -7.07 -7.70 -3.98
CA GLY A 138 -5.73 -7.51 -3.44
C GLY A 138 -4.91 -6.47 -4.20
N GLN A 139 -5.53 -5.63 -5.03
CA GLN A 139 -4.89 -4.49 -5.69
C GLN A 139 -5.71 -3.22 -5.44
N VAL A 140 -5.03 -2.07 -5.36
CA VAL A 140 -5.71 -0.76 -5.34
C VAL A 140 -5.50 -0.11 -6.69
N GLU A 141 -6.53 -0.13 -7.52
CA GLU A 141 -6.42 0.36 -8.90
C GLU A 141 -7.66 1.10 -9.40
N GLY A 142 -7.76 1.28 -10.72
CA GLY A 142 -8.83 2.05 -11.34
C GLY A 142 -10.23 1.52 -11.02
N PHE A 143 -10.38 0.19 -10.85
CA PHE A 143 -11.67 -0.41 -10.51
C PHE A 143 -12.14 -0.07 -9.09
N ASP A 144 -11.22 0.15 -8.15
CA ASP A 144 -11.54 0.67 -6.81
C ASP A 144 -11.77 2.18 -6.84
N PHE A 145 -11.04 2.91 -7.69
CA PHE A 145 -11.14 4.37 -7.75
C PHE A 145 -12.49 4.86 -8.28
N ILE A 146 -13.07 4.18 -9.27
CA ILE A 146 -14.34 4.59 -9.88
C ILE A 146 -15.48 4.72 -8.84
N PRO A 147 -15.80 3.68 -8.05
CA PRO A 147 -16.88 3.77 -7.08
C PRO A 147 -16.53 4.69 -5.90
N PHE A 148 -15.25 4.76 -5.48
CA PHE A 148 -14.79 5.75 -4.50
C PHE A 148 -15.07 7.18 -4.95
N ALA A 149 -14.68 7.55 -6.18
CA ALA A 149 -14.90 8.87 -6.75
C ALA A 149 -16.40 9.22 -6.88
N GLN A 150 -17.24 8.22 -7.17
CA GLN A 150 -18.70 8.39 -7.21
C GLN A 150 -19.29 8.71 -5.83
N SER A 151 -18.72 8.15 -4.77
CA SER A 151 -19.15 8.41 -3.39
C SER A 151 -18.49 9.63 -2.74
N TYR A 152 -17.37 10.10 -3.29
CA TYR A 152 -16.64 11.26 -2.78
C TYR A 152 -17.51 12.52 -2.62
N GLY A 153 -17.38 13.21 -1.50
CA GLY A 153 -18.17 14.38 -1.11
C GLY A 153 -19.52 14.05 -0.47
N ASN A 154 -19.90 12.77 -0.37
CA ASN A 154 -21.09 12.34 0.38
C ASN A 154 -20.77 12.17 1.86
N ALA A 155 -21.80 12.30 2.70
CA ALA A 155 -21.71 12.13 4.14
C ALA A 155 -22.74 11.11 4.66
N LEU A 156 -22.52 10.60 5.86
CA LEU A 156 -23.37 9.61 6.51
C LEU A 156 -24.84 10.00 6.46
N GLY A 157 -25.67 9.11 5.92
CA GLY A 157 -27.11 9.33 5.74
C GLY A 157 -27.51 9.96 4.40
N ALA A 158 -26.55 10.43 3.58
CA ALA A 158 -26.80 10.86 2.21
C ALA A 158 -26.85 9.66 1.25
N PRO A 159 -27.71 9.68 0.22
CA PRO A 159 -27.65 8.71 -0.87
C PRO A 159 -26.26 8.72 -1.53
N GLY A 160 -25.63 7.56 -1.64
CA GLY A 160 -24.29 7.41 -2.23
C GLY A 160 -23.13 7.51 -1.24
N TYR A 161 -23.39 7.68 0.06
CA TYR A 161 -22.40 7.39 1.09
C TYR A 161 -22.32 5.88 1.31
N GLU A 162 -21.10 5.34 1.28
CA GLU A 162 -20.81 3.94 1.60
C GLU A 162 -19.68 3.91 2.63
N ALA A 163 -19.92 3.26 3.78
CA ALA A 163 -19.00 3.31 4.91
C ALA A 163 -17.62 2.72 4.62
N ILE A 164 -17.49 1.88 3.59
CA ILE A 164 -16.21 1.30 3.18
C ILE A 164 -15.24 2.34 2.60
N TYR A 165 -15.73 3.50 2.16
CA TYR A 165 -14.91 4.58 1.59
C TYR A 165 -14.51 5.65 2.61
N ASP A 166 -15.08 5.63 3.81
CA ASP A 166 -14.78 6.53 4.93
C ASP A 166 -13.81 5.81 5.88
N MET A 167 -12.53 5.87 5.52
CA MET A 167 -11.43 5.08 6.09
C MET A 167 -10.57 5.89 7.05
N SER A 168 -10.65 7.23 7.02
CA SER A 168 -9.70 8.11 7.69
C SER A 168 -10.32 9.45 8.05
N SER A 169 -9.84 10.08 9.12
CA SER A 169 -10.20 11.44 9.50
C SER A 169 -8.98 12.25 9.92
N LEU A 170 -9.11 13.58 10.03
CA LEU A 170 -8.02 14.41 10.55
C LEU A 170 -7.71 14.17 12.03
N GLU A 171 -8.71 13.78 12.83
CA GLU A 171 -8.52 13.56 14.27
C GLU A 171 -7.87 12.19 14.57
N ASN A 172 -8.16 11.20 13.73
CA ASN A 172 -7.61 9.86 13.83
C ASN A 172 -7.40 9.28 12.42
N PRO A 173 -6.30 9.66 11.75
CA PRO A 173 -6.01 9.23 10.40
C PRO A 173 -5.68 7.74 10.33
N ALA A 174 -5.98 7.14 9.18
CA ALA A 174 -5.40 5.84 8.84
C ALA A 174 -3.87 5.94 8.84
N SER A 175 -3.19 4.82 9.09
CA SER A 175 -1.74 4.84 9.28
C SER A 175 -1.00 3.66 8.65
N LYS A 176 0.30 3.87 8.41
CA LYS A 176 1.27 2.84 8.01
C LYS A 176 1.79 2.11 9.25
N ALA A 177 0.89 1.48 10.00
CA ALA A 177 1.19 0.99 11.35
C ALA A 177 2.13 -0.22 11.40
N PHE A 178 2.31 -0.93 10.29
CA PHE A 178 3.05 -2.18 10.24
C PHE A 178 4.41 -1.97 9.58
N SER A 179 5.46 -2.53 10.17
CA SER A 179 6.82 -2.45 9.61
C SER A 179 7.04 -3.45 8.46
N GLY A 180 8.19 -3.32 7.80
CA GLY A 180 8.65 -4.29 6.81
C GLY A 180 7.94 -4.16 5.46
N ILE A 181 7.46 -5.26 4.89
CA ILE A 181 6.78 -5.27 3.58
C ILE A 181 5.51 -4.40 3.54
N TRP A 182 4.93 -4.09 4.71
CA TRP A 182 3.79 -3.17 4.85
C TRP A 182 4.18 -1.73 5.15
N GLY A 183 5.46 -1.43 5.42
CA GLY A 183 5.91 -0.14 5.97
C GLY A 183 5.71 1.09 5.08
N LYS A 184 5.22 0.92 3.86
CA LYS A 184 4.88 2.01 2.93
C LYS A 184 3.38 2.12 2.64
N ILE A 185 2.58 1.17 3.12
CA ILE A 185 1.16 1.02 2.79
C ILE A 185 0.34 1.49 3.98
N PHE A 186 -0.65 2.34 3.74
CA PHE A 186 -1.66 2.62 4.76
C PHE A 186 -2.41 1.34 5.02
N SER A 187 -2.19 0.75 6.20
CA SER A 187 -2.60 -0.62 6.48
C SER A 187 -3.39 -0.81 7.76
N GLN A 188 -3.75 0.30 8.41
CA GLN A 188 -4.57 0.35 9.60
C GLN A 188 -5.60 1.47 9.42
N GLU A 189 -6.88 1.11 9.46
CA GLU A 189 -7.97 2.10 9.38
C GLU A 189 -7.89 3.09 10.56
N GLY A 190 -8.25 4.34 10.27
CA GLY A 190 -8.44 5.37 11.28
C GLY A 190 -9.83 5.29 11.91
N VAL A 191 -10.34 6.41 12.43
CA VAL A 191 -11.76 6.52 12.80
C VAL A 191 -12.48 7.32 11.73
N SER A 192 -13.55 6.74 11.20
CA SER A 192 -14.45 7.39 10.25
C SER A 192 -15.11 8.62 10.87
N ASP A 193 -15.19 9.72 10.10
CA ASP A 193 -15.82 10.97 10.55
C ASP A 193 -17.23 11.19 9.96
N GLY A 194 -17.71 10.21 9.19
CA GLY A 194 -19.00 10.25 8.51
C GLY A 194 -18.96 11.03 7.21
N LYS A 195 -17.79 11.30 6.62
CA LYS A 195 -17.64 11.98 5.33
C LYS A 195 -16.61 11.23 4.49
N ILE A 196 -16.81 11.26 3.18
CA ILE A 196 -15.83 10.76 2.23
C ILE A 196 -15.17 11.97 1.59
N ASP A 197 -14.07 12.45 2.16
CA ASP A 197 -13.39 13.66 1.70
C ASP A 197 -11.86 13.54 1.71
N GLY A 198 -11.13 14.64 1.86
CA GLY A 198 -9.67 14.70 1.71
C GLY A 198 -8.89 13.58 2.40
N PRO A 199 -9.10 13.31 3.70
CA PRO A 199 -8.40 12.25 4.42
C PRO A 199 -8.51 10.87 3.79
N ASP A 200 -9.70 10.47 3.32
CA ASP A 200 -9.89 9.18 2.66
C ASP A 200 -9.18 9.14 1.31
N PHE A 201 -9.22 10.26 0.59
CA PHE A 201 -8.60 10.34 -0.72
C PHE A 201 -7.07 10.34 -0.62
N ILE A 202 -6.50 10.90 0.44
CA ILE A 202 -5.07 10.79 0.75
C ILE A 202 -4.68 9.33 0.91
N VAL A 203 -5.43 8.57 1.70
CA VAL A 203 -5.19 7.13 1.92
C VAL A 203 -5.27 6.36 0.61
N PHE A 204 -6.36 6.56 -0.15
CA PHE A 204 -6.55 5.91 -1.43
C PHE A 204 -5.41 6.24 -2.41
N ALA A 205 -5.04 7.51 -2.55
CA ALA A 205 -4.01 7.94 -3.47
C ALA A 205 -2.61 7.45 -3.09
N ASN A 206 -2.29 7.35 -1.80
CA ASN A 206 -1.04 6.78 -1.32
C ASN A 206 -0.96 5.27 -1.54
N ASN A 207 -2.09 4.56 -1.46
CA ASN A 207 -2.13 3.14 -1.74
C ASN A 207 -2.38 2.81 -3.22
N TYR A 208 -2.72 3.78 -4.08
CA TYR A 208 -2.97 3.53 -5.49
C TYR A 208 -1.75 2.91 -6.18
N GLY A 209 -1.97 1.79 -6.87
CA GLY A 209 -0.93 0.98 -7.51
C GLY A 209 -0.20 0.03 -6.55
N TYR A 210 -0.51 0.02 -5.26
CA TYR A 210 -0.06 -1.04 -4.37
C TYR A 210 -0.95 -2.27 -4.50
N ALA A 211 -0.31 -3.43 -4.39
CA ALA A 211 -0.96 -4.71 -4.20
C ALA A 211 -0.73 -5.19 -2.77
N ASN A 212 -1.58 -6.09 -2.30
CA ASN A 212 -1.39 -6.74 -1.02
C ASN A 212 0.00 -7.40 -1.07
N PRO A 213 0.93 -7.04 -0.17
CA PRO A 213 2.31 -7.51 -0.20
C PRO A 213 2.43 -9.03 -0.24
N TYR A 214 1.45 -9.74 0.32
CA TYR A 214 1.42 -11.20 0.34
C TYR A 214 1.11 -11.82 -1.02
N LEU A 215 0.47 -11.12 -1.97
CA LEU A 215 0.21 -11.67 -3.30
C LEU A 215 1.51 -11.90 -4.08
N GLY A 216 1.53 -12.93 -4.92
CA GLY A 216 2.65 -13.28 -5.79
C GLY A 216 3.38 -14.55 -5.38
N THR A 217 4.52 -14.80 -6.00
CA THR A 217 5.30 -16.01 -5.78
C THR A 217 6.37 -15.80 -4.72
N TRP A 218 6.27 -16.57 -3.65
CA TRP A 218 7.22 -16.63 -2.55
C TRP A 218 8.13 -17.82 -2.72
N THR A 219 9.43 -17.63 -2.53
CA THR A 219 10.39 -18.72 -2.41
C THR A 219 10.75 -18.89 -0.95
N PHE A 220 10.63 -20.12 -0.46
CA PHE A 220 10.97 -20.51 0.89
C PHE A 220 12.24 -21.35 0.86
N THR A 221 13.12 -21.07 1.81
CA THR A 221 14.27 -21.91 2.12
C THR A 221 14.31 -22.12 3.62
N GLY A 222 14.64 -23.33 4.04
CA GLY A 222 14.75 -23.64 5.45
C GLY A 222 15.60 -24.85 5.71
N THR A 223 16.04 -24.93 6.96
CA THR A 223 16.83 -26.05 7.46
C THR A 223 16.16 -26.61 8.70
N ILE A 224 16.08 -27.94 8.80
CA ILE A 224 15.65 -28.65 9.99
C ILE A 224 16.85 -29.45 10.49
N ASP A 225 17.21 -29.26 11.75
CA ASP A 225 18.26 -30.00 12.44
C ASP A 225 17.56 -30.73 13.59
N TYR A 226 17.68 -32.05 13.67
CA TYR A 226 17.20 -32.79 14.84
C TYR A 226 18.03 -34.04 15.11
N ASN A 227 18.04 -34.45 16.38
CA ASN A 227 18.70 -35.68 16.78
C ASN A 227 17.67 -36.81 16.89
N SER A 228 17.77 -37.77 15.98
CA SER A 228 16.91 -38.96 15.90
C SER A 228 17.45 -40.09 16.76
N SER A 229 16.56 -40.74 17.52
CA SER A 229 16.91 -41.99 18.22
C SER A 229 17.32 -43.13 17.29
N SER A 230 16.91 -43.08 16.03
CA SER A 230 17.12 -44.15 15.04
C SER A 230 18.22 -43.81 14.03
N PHE A 231 18.47 -42.52 13.78
CA PHE A 231 19.34 -42.05 12.71
C PHE A 231 20.45 -41.09 13.16
N GLY A 232 20.62 -40.87 14.47
CA GLY A 232 21.59 -39.90 14.97
C GLY A 232 21.25 -38.47 14.54
N GLN A 233 22.26 -37.67 14.22
CA GLN A 233 22.06 -36.29 13.77
C GLN A 233 21.48 -36.28 12.35
N VAL A 234 20.34 -35.61 12.17
CA VAL A 234 19.67 -35.46 10.88
C VAL A 234 19.61 -33.98 10.52
N ASP A 235 20.19 -33.65 9.37
CA ASP A 235 20.17 -32.31 8.80
C ASP A 235 19.34 -32.33 7.51
N ALA A 236 18.29 -31.53 7.47
CA ALA A 236 17.43 -31.40 6.30
C ALA A 236 17.48 -29.96 5.79
N THR A 237 17.49 -29.81 4.47
CA THR A 237 17.35 -28.52 3.80
C THR A 237 16.23 -28.60 2.79
N GLY A 238 15.36 -27.60 2.76
CA GLY A 238 14.22 -27.57 1.85
C GLY A 238 14.15 -26.26 1.11
N ASN A 239 13.74 -26.33 -0.16
CA ASN A 239 13.34 -25.18 -0.93
C ASN A 239 11.95 -25.40 -1.54
N GLY A 240 11.19 -24.32 -1.66
CA GLY A 240 9.85 -24.41 -2.20
C GLY A 240 9.35 -23.08 -2.70
N THR A 241 8.32 -23.12 -3.54
CA THR A 241 7.64 -21.92 -4.00
C THR A 241 6.16 -21.98 -3.65
N ALA A 242 5.61 -20.83 -3.25
CA ALA A 242 4.19 -20.62 -3.09
C ALA A 242 3.73 -19.52 -4.01
N THR A 243 2.59 -19.68 -4.67
CA THR A 243 1.95 -18.55 -5.34
C THR A 243 0.66 -18.22 -4.61
N ILE A 244 0.52 -16.96 -4.19
CA ILE A 244 -0.69 -16.43 -3.57
C ILE A 244 -1.39 -15.57 -4.62
N GLU A 245 -2.48 -16.09 -5.18
CA GLU A 245 -3.20 -15.47 -6.30
C GLU A 245 -4.41 -14.62 -5.87
N SER A 246 -4.94 -14.81 -4.66
CA SER A 246 -6.03 -13.98 -4.12
C SER A 246 -6.14 -14.09 -2.60
N LEU A 247 -6.90 -13.18 -1.98
CA LEU A 247 -7.27 -13.19 -0.55
C LEU A 247 -8.08 -14.44 -0.14
N ASN A 248 -8.68 -15.15 -1.09
CA ASN A 248 -9.34 -16.44 -0.86
C ASN A 248 -8.33 -17.57 -1.04
N TYR A 249 -7.80 -18.04 0.08
CA TYR A 249 -6.70 -18.99 0.15
C TYR A 249 -7.04 -20.35 -0.47
N ASN A 250 -6.34 -20.73 -1.53
CA ASN A 250 -6.01 -22.12 -1.82
C ASN A 250 -4.57 -22.15 -2.33
N PHE A 251 -3.66 -22.48 -1.41
CA PHE A 251 -2.27 -22.73 -1.76
C PHE A 251 -2.19 -24.02 -2.55
N THR A 252 -1.59 -23.97 -3.74
CA THR A 252 -1.26 -25.17 -4.50
C THR A 252 0.16 -25.02 -5.02
N GLY A 253 1.10 -25.74 -4.41
CA GLY A 253 2.51 -25.65 -4.78
C GLY A 253 3.31 -26.78 -4.14
N ASN A 254 4.25 -27.33 -4.91
CA ASN A 254 5.12 -28.40 -4.43
C ASN A 254 6.33 -27.77 -3.72
N VAL A 255 6.63 -28.19 -2.49
CA VAL A 255 7.91 -27.88 -1.82
C VAL A 255 8.76 -29.14 -1.86
N THR A 256 10.01 -29.03 -2.29
CA THR A 256 10.93 -30.18 -2.27
C THR A 256 11.83 -30.05 -1.03
N MET A 257 11.76 -31.03 -0.14
CA MET A 257 12.70 -31.12 0.99
C MET A 257 13.72 -32.22 0.71
N SER A 258 14.98 -31.92 0.99
CA SER A 258 16.08 -32.87 0.93
C SER A 258 16.58 -33.13 2.36
N PHE A 259 16.77 -34.40 2.70
CA PHE A 259 17.26 -34.86 4.00
C PHE A 259 18.59 -35.57 3.79
N GLU A 260 19.55 -35.27 4.64
CA GLU A 260 20.81 -35.98 4.74
C GLU A 260 20.96 -36.48 6.18
N ALA A 261 21.31 -37.76 6.32
CA ALA A 261 21.50 -38.39 7.63
C ALA A 261 22.74 -39.29 7.64
N ASP A 262 23.59 -39.09 8.63
CA ASP A 262 24.72 -39.96 8.94
C ASP A 262 24.36 -40.83 10.17
N TYR A 263 24.38 -42.15 10.02
CA TYR A 263 23.99 -43.10 11.09
C TYR A 263 24.88 -44.35 11.12
N GLU A 264 24.85 -45.11 12.21
CA GLU A 264 25.55 -46.40 12.30
C GLU A 264 24.56 -47.56 12.13
N ASP A 265 24.92 -48.58 11.34
CA ASP A 265 24.11 -49.81 11.22
C ASP A 265 24.17 -50.68 12.48
N GLU A 266 23.39 -51.76 12.53
CA GLU A 266 23.38 -52.71 13.67
C GLU A 266 24.76 -53.36 13.96
N SER A 267 25.71 -53.26 13.02
CA SER A 267 27.09 -53.74 13.16
C SER A 267 28.08 -52.62 13.53
N GLY A 268 27.61 -51.37 13.73
CA GLY A 268 28.42 -50.20 14.06
C GLY A 268 29.16 -49.59 12.87
N ASN A 269 28.76 -49.91 11.63
CA ASN A 269 29.37 -49.28 10.45
C ASN A 269 28.70 -47.94 10.16
N PRO A 270 29.46 -46.86 9.91
CA PRO A 270 28.88 -45.59 9.49
C PRO A 270 28.26 -45.72 8.09
N LEU A 271 27.05 -45.20 7.96
CA LEU A 271 26.24 -45.12 6.76
C LEU A 271 25.77 -43.68 6.55
N HIS A 272 25.58 -43.33 5.28
CA HIS A 272 25.05 -42.04 4.86
C HIS A 272 23.81 -42.29 4.00
N SER A 273 22.74 -41.54 4.22
CA SER A 273 21.52 -41.60 3.42
C SER A 273 21.06 -40.21 3.00
N GLU A 274 20.79 -40.07 1.71
CA GLU A 274 20.15 -38.91 1.11
C GLU A 274 18.70 -39.27 0.76
N MET A 275 17.76 -38.38 1.06
CA MET A 275 16.34 -38.53 0.72
C MET A 275 15.77 -37.22 0.20
N THR A 276 14.89 -37.29 -0.79
CA THR A 276 14.09 -36.14 -1.21
C THR A 276 12.61 -36.46 -1.03
N THR A 277 11.84 -35.56 -0.42
CA THR A 277 10.37 -35.65 -0.36
C THR A 277 9.73 -34.42 -0.99
N THR A 278 8.50 -34.58 -1.46
CA THR A 278 7.69 -33.47 -1.98
C THR A 278 6.53 -33.21 -1.02
N ILE A 279 6.42 -31.99 -0.54
CA ILE A 279 5.27 -31.51 0.23
C ILE A 279 4.16 -31.18 -0.77
N ASN A 280 3.03 -31.86 -0.60
CA ASN A 280 1.86 -31.70 -1.47
C ASN A 280 1.04 -30.45 -1.13
N ASN A 281 1.13 -29.93 0.10
CA ASN A 281 0.38 -28.75 0.53
C ASN A 281 1.10 -27.93 1.62
N VAL A 282 1.06 -26.61 1.49
CA VAL A 282 1.42 -25.69 2.59
C VAL A 282 0.28 -24.71 2.78
N SER A 283 -0.24 -24.55 3.98
CA SER A 283 -1.26 -23.55 4.30
C SER A 283 -0.65 -22.42 5.14
N PHE A 284 -1.09 -21.20 4.89
CA PHE A 284 -0.73 -20.03 5.69
C PHE A 284 -2.02 -19.36 6.15
N ASP A 285 -2.11 -19.11 7.44
CA ASP A 285 -3.12 -18.30 8.08
C ASP A 285 -2.44 -16.98 8.50
N PHE A 286 -2.59 -15.96 7.66
CA PHE A 286 -1.97 -14.65 7.91
C PHE A 286 -2.66 -13.88 9.02
N ASP A 287 -3.97 -14.09 9.23
CA ASP A 287 -4.77 -13.44 10.28
C ASP A 287 -4.29 -13.85 11.68
N ASN A 288 -3.76 -15.07 11.82
CA ASN A 288 -3.20 -15.54 13.09
C ASN A 288 -1.67 -15.56 13.08
N LEU A 289 -1.03 -15.11 11.99
CA LEU A 289 0.40 -15.29 11.72
C LEU A 289 0.85 -16.74 11.94
N VAL A 290 0.04 -17.72 11.52
CA VAL A 290 0.34 -19.16 11.65
C VAL A 290 0.61 -19.76 10.28
N MET A 291 1.77 -20.40 10.13
CA MET A 291 2.08 -21.28 9.02
C MET A 291 1.74 -22.72 9.41
N ALA A 292 1.08 -23.47 8.54
CA ALA A 292 0.88 -24.90 8.67
C ALA A 292 1.25 -25.65 7.39
N ILE A 293 2.32 -26.44 7.39
CA ILE A 293 2.70 -27.29 6.24
C ILE A 293 2.10 -28.67 6.43
N ASP A 294 1.37 -29.20 5.44
CA ASP A 294 0.88 -30.57 5.42
C ASP A 294 1.55 -31.35 4.26
N ALA A 295 2.54 -32.19 4.58
CA ALA A 295 3.25 -33.02 3.62
C ALA A 295 2.77 -34.47 3.70
N THR A 296 2.93 -35.22 2.61
CA THR A 296 2.89 -36.69 2.63
C THR A 296 4.26 -37.19 2.20
N VAL A 297 4.92 -37.98 3.05
CA VAL A 297 6.31 -38.44 2.86
C VAL A 297 6.31 -39.95 2.63
N ASP A 298 6.99 -40.40 1.58
CA ASP A 298 7.17 -41.84 1.31
C ASP A 298 8.14 -42.48 2.32
N ASP A 299 7.83 -43.71 2.73
CA ASP A 299 8.66 -44.51 3.63
C ASP A 299 9.99 -44.89 2.95
N PHE A 300 11.07 -44.30 3.45
CA PHE A 300 12.43 -44.47 2.96
C PHE A 300 13.00 -45.88 3.16
N THR A 301 12.35 -46.73 3.97
CA THR A 301 12.74 -48.14 4.13
C THR A 301 12.37 -49.01 2.91
N GLY A 302 11.72 -48.43 1.90
CA GLY A 302 11.29 -49.14 0.70
C GLY A 302 10.03 -49.98 0.91
N SER A 303 9.31 -49.76 2.01
CA SER A 303 8.08 -50.48 2.34
C SER A 303 6.88 -50.07 1.47
N GLY A 304 6.96 -48.91 0.80
CA GLY A 304 5.88 -48.33 0.01
C GLY A 304 4.77 -47.63 0.82
N ASN A 305 4.97 -47.46 2.14
CA ASN A 305 4.05 -46.69 2.98
C ASN A 305 4.25 -45.18 2.79
N THR A 306 3.25 -44.38 3.15
CA THR A 306 3.36 -42.93 3.22
C THR A 306 2.95 -42.40 4.60
N TYR A 307 3.49 -41.26 4.99
CA TYR A 307 3.22 -40.61 6.27
C TYR A 307 2.80 -39.16 6.07
N ASP A 308 1.71 -38.76 6.72
CA ASP A 308 1.32 -37.35 6.76
C ASP A 308 2.13 -36.61 7.83
N VAL A 309 2.77 -35.52 7.44
CA VAL A 309 3.58 -34.65 8.29
C VAL A 309 2.94 -33.27 8.33
N ARG A 310 2.56 -32.83 9.53
CA ARG A 310 2.07 -31.47 9.77
C ARG A 310 3.09 -30.65 10.54
N LEU A 311 3.62 -29.58 9.97
CA LEU A 311 4.45 -28.59 10.66
C LEU A 311 3.61 -27.36 11.00
N ARG A 312 3.79 -26.76 12.17
CA ARG A 312 3.17 -25.47 12.52
C ARG A 312 4.20 -24.46 13.01
N GLY A 313 4.18 -23.24 12.49
CA GLY A 313 5.05 -22.15 12.92
C GLY A 313 4.35 -20.80 12.99
N ALA A 314 4.97 -19.85 13.68
CA ALA A 314 4.56 -18.44 13.69
C ALA A 314 5.28 -17.68 12.56
N LEU A 315 4.57 -16.80 11.86
CA LEU A 315 5.15 -15.90 10.88
C LEU A 315 5.63 -14.62 11.56
N LYS A 316 6.78 -14.10 11.15
CA LYS A 316 7.32 -12.82 11.60
C LYS A 316 7.88 -12.05 10.42
N THR A 317 7.62 -10.75 10.35
CA THR A 317 8.31 -9.86 9.42
C THR A 317 9.56 -9.26 10.07
N VAL A 318 10.69 -9.25 9.36
CA VAL A 318 11.89 -8.48 9.75
C VAL A 318 12.41 -7.80 8.49
N GLY A 319 12.29 -6.47 8.44
CA GLY A 319 12.55 -5.73 7.20
C GLY A 319 11.60 -6.20 6.09
N ASP A 320 12.13 -6.38 4.89
CA ASP A 320 11.41 -6.82 3.69
C ASP A 320 11.19 -8.35 3.58
N ALA A 321 11.57 -9.12 4.61
CA ALA A 321 11.46 -10.58 4.61
C ALA A 321 10.40 -11.10 5.59
N VAL A 322 9.76 -12.21 5.22
CA VAL A 322 8.84 -12.98 6.08
C VAL A 322 9.56 -14.24 6.56
N TYR A 323 9.59 -14.44 7.86
CA TYR A 323 10.22 -15.56 8.54
C TYR A 323 9.15 -16.46 9.11
N ALA A 324 9.35 -17.78 9.06
CA ALA A 324 8.55 -18.72 9.82
C ALA A 324 9.40 -19.26 10.99
N GLN A 325 8.96 -18.96 12.20
CA GLN A 325 9.51 -19.42 13.46
C GLN A 325 8.62 -20.54 14.01
N VAL A 326 9.09 -21.78 13.95
CA VAL A 326 8.38 -22.90 14.57
C VAL A 326 8.59 -22.79 16.09
N PRO A 327 7.53 -22.64 16.93
CA PRO A 327 7.66 -22.92 18.35
C PRO A 327 8.13 -24.37 18.50
N SER A 328 8.82 -24.70 19.58
CA SER A 328 9.28 -26.07 19.82
C SER A 328 8.12 -27.10 19.76
N GLY A 329 7.88 -27.73 18.60
CA GLY A 329 6.84 -28.73 18.30
C GLY A 329 5.66 -28.14 17.50
N ASP A 330 5.13 -28.76 16.43
CA ASP A 330 4.84 -30.19 16.26
C ASP A 330 5.40 -30.77 14.94
N ILE A 331 6.20 -31.84 15.05
CA ILE A 331 6.48 -32.82 13.99
C ILE A 331 6.21 -34.19 14.62
N TYR A 332 5.22 -34.94 14.13
CA TYR A 332 5.02 -36.33 14.56
C TYR A 332 5.89 -37.26 13.72
N LEU A 333 7.19 -37.21 13.94
CA LEU A 333 8.09 -38.33 13.64
C LEU A 333 8.24 -39.13 14.94
N LEU A 334 8.36 -40.46 14.87
CA LEU A 334 8.44 -41.31 16.06
C LEU A 334 9.67 -40.92 16.92
N ASN A 335 9.42 -40.33 18.10
CA ASN A 335 10.37 -40.02 19.19
C ASN A 335 11.63 -39.16 18.90
N PRO A 336 11.53 -37.93 18.37
CA PRO A 336 12.65 -36.98 18.38
C PRO A 336 12.75 -36.26 19.74
N GLU A 337 13.97 -36.16 20.28
CA GLU A 337 14.32 -35.13 21.26
C GLU A 337 15.05 -33.99 20.52
N ARG A 338 14.51 -32.75 20.59
CA ARG A 338 15.14 -31.43 20.28
C ARG A 338 14.91 -30.69 18.93
N ARG A 339 15.54 -29.49 18.86
CA ARG A 339 15.15 -28.15 18.30
C ARG A 339 14.89 -28.03 16.78
N ILE A 340 13.69 -27.59 16.41
CA ILE A 340 13.31 -27.29 15.01
C ILE A 340 13.89 -25.92 14.57
N GLY A 341 14.49 -25.87 13.38
CA GLY A 341 15.23 -24.73 12.82
C GLY A 341 14.37 -23.56 12.27
N THR A 342 15.03 -22.61 11.59
CA THR A 342 14.42 -21.37 11.07
C THR A 342 14.13 -21.46 9.57
N TRP A 343 12.91 -21.11 9.16
CA TRP A 343 12.54 -20.96 7.75
C TRP A 343 12.49 -19.48 7.37
N SER A 344 12.98 -19.14 6.18
CA SER A 344 12.91 -17.78 5.65
C SER A 344 12.26 -17.79 4.27
N GLY A 345 11.36 -16.82 4.05
CA GLY A 345 10.65 -16.59 2.80
C GLY A 345 11.01 -15.22 2.22
N SER A 346 11.19 -15.17 0.90
CA SER A 346 11.36 -13.92 0.15
C SER A 346 10.44 -13.93 -1.08
N LYS A 347 9.94 -12.75 -1.44
CA LYS A 347 9.13 -12.54 -2.64
C LYS A 347 10.05 -12.38 -3.86
N GLN A 348 9.71 -13.03 -4.98
CA GLN A 348 10.45 -12.89 -6.24
C GLN A 348 10.15 -11.58 -6.97
#